data_AF-A0A1G2L9X3-F1
#
_entry.id   AF-A0A1G2L9X3-F1
#
_cell.length_a   1.000
_cell.length_b   1.000
_cell.length_c   1.000
_cell.angle_alpha   90.00
_cell.angle_beta   90.00
_cell.angle_gamma   90.00
#
_symmetry.space_group_name_H-M   'P 1'
#
loop_
_entity.id
_entity.type
_entity.pdbx_description
1 polymer ?
#
loop_
_entity_poly.entity_id
_entity_poly.type
_entity_poly.pdbx_seq_one_letter_code
_entity_poly.pdbx_strand_id
1 'polypeptide(L)'
;MKKGFSLLWIVWAVVVILIVAAIFLYVARTRQAATPPVPSPTPTETPSPTPAPISQPDDRFYAIGALAKDKPGMKAGVWFLAYDAPDGSSQNVELVFTTESQCTIGSRTEACSLQRLVRGARVEIVGNKTDAAVRVRTLVQLDLDQKG
;
A
#
# COMPACT_ATOMS: atom_id res chain seq x y z
N MET A 1 50.25 2.37 41.65
CA MET A 1 49.01 3.12 42.00
C MET A 1 48.96 4.42 41.22
N LYS A 2 47.74 4.93 40.98
CA LYS A 2 47.34 6.14 40.23
C LYS A 2 47.15 5.95 38.71
N LYS A 3 46.02 5.33 38.35
CA LYS A 3 45.33 5.66 37.08
C LYS A 3 44.92 7.13 37.21
N GLY A 4 45.73 8.02 36.65
CA GLY A 4 45.40 9.43 36.47
C GLY A 4 44.26 9.52 35.46
N PHE A 5 43.04 9.29 35.94
CA PHE A 5 41.83 9.47 35.18
C PHE A 5 41.74 10.98 34.88
N SER A 6 42.21 11.35 33.69
CA SER A 6 42.39 12.74 33.28
C SER A 6 41.07 13.48 33.48
N LEU A 7 41.08 14.50 34.34
CA LEU A 7 39.91 15.31 34.69
C LEU A 7 39.16 15.79 33.43
N LEU A 8 39.91 16.00 32.34
CA LEU A 8 39.42 16.38 31.02
C LEU A 8 38.41 15.37 30.44
N TRP A 9 38.61 14.07 30.66
CA TRP A 9 37.72 13.00 30.17
C TRP A 9 36.40 12.97 30.96
N ILE A 10 36.45 13.24 32.27
CA ILE A 10 35.26 13.37 33.11
C ILE A 10 34.44 14.58 32.68
N VAL A 11 35.10 15.73 32.48
CA VAL A 11 34.43 16.96 32.01
C VAL A 11 33.76 16.73 30.65
N TRP A 12 34.45 16.06 29.72
CA TRP A 12 33.89 15.75 28.41
C TRP A 12 32.68 14.80 28.50
N ALA A 13 32.77 13.74 29.32
CA ALA A 13 31.67 12.82 29.54
C ALA A 13 30.43 13.50 30.14
N VAL A 14 30.63 14.42 31.10
CA VAL A 14 29.53 15.19 31.71
C VAL A 14 28.86 16.09 30.67
N VAL A 15 29.64 16.76 29.80
CA VAL A 15 29.07 17.61 28.72
C VAL A 15 28.22 16.79 27.76
N VAL A 16 28.68 15.60 27.34
CA VAL A 16 27.91 14.71 26.46
C VAL A 16 26.61 14.27 27.11
N ILE A 17 26.63 13.90 28.40
CA ILE A 17 25.44 13.51 29.14
C ILE A 17 24.43 14.66 29.23
N LEU A 18 24.89 15.89 29.47
CA LEU A 18 24.02 17.07 29.51
C LEU A 18 23.37 17.36 28.16
N ILE A 19 24.10 17.18 27.05
CA ILE A 19 23.54 17.36 25.70
C ILE A 19 22.47 16.32 25.41
N VAL A 20 22.72 15.05 25.71
CA VAL A 20 21.74 13.97 25.51
C VAL A 20 20.49 14.19 26.37
N ALA A 21 20.65 14.61 27.63
CA ALA A 21 19.52 14.94 28.51
C ALA A 21 18.70 16.13 27.97
N ALA A 22 19.35 17.17 27.46
CA ALA A 22 18.67 18.32 26.86
C ALA A 22 17.86 17.93 25.61
N ILE A 23 18.41 17.08 24.74
CA ILE A 23 17.71 16.56 23.54
C ILE A 23 16.50 15.73 23.97
N PHE A 24 16.67 14.86 24.98
CA PHE A 24 15.57 14.04 25.48
C PHE A 24 14.44 14.89 26.08
N LEU A 25 14.78 15.91 26.87
CA LEU A 25 13.80 16.86 27.41
C LEU A 25 13.10 17.67 26.31
N TYR A 26 13.81 18.05 25.25
CA TYR A 26 13.24 18.76 24.10
C TYR A 26 12.19 17.89 23.37
N VAL A 27 12.51 16.62 23.09
CA VAL A 27 11.58 15.69 22.41
C VAL A 27 10.38 15.33 23.28
N ALA A 28 10.56 15.20 24.61
CA ALA A 28 9.46 14.96 25.53
C ALA A 28 8.48 16.15 25.56
N ARG A 29 8.98 17.38 25.47
CA ARG A 29 8.15 18.60 25.50
C ARG A 29 7.26 18.76 24.27
N THR A 30 7.67 18.28 23.10
CA THR A 30 6.87 18.37 21.87
C THR A 30 5.68 17.41 21.81
N ARG A 31 5.45 16.57 22.84
CA ARG A 31 4.32 15.62 22.91
C ARG A 31 3.10 16.12 23.69
N GLN A 32 2.99 17.40 24.01
CA GLN A 32 1.75 17.92 24.60
C GLN A 32 0.63 17.89 23.56
N ALA A 33 -0.14 16.80 23.58
CA ALA A 33 -1.43 16.70 22.94
C ALA A 33 -2.34 17.78 23.55
N ALA A 34 -2.80 18.69 22.70
CA ALA A 34 -3.83 19.65 23.03
C ALA A 34 -5.08 18.88 23.51
N THR A 35 -5.56 19.20 24.71
CA THR A 35 -6.89 18.78 25.12
C THR A 35 -7.91 19.43 24.19
N PRO A 36 -8.80 18.65 23.56
CA PRO A 36 -9.83 19.22 22.67
C PRO A 36 -10.80 20.10 23.48
N PRO A 37 -11.26 21.23 22.93
CA PRO A 37 -12.25 22.06 23.61
C PRO A 37 -13.60 21.32 23.70
N VAL A 38 -14.23 21.43 24.88
CA VAL A 38 -15.58 20.93 25.14
C VAL A 38 -16.58 21.71 24.26
N PRO A 39 -17.38 21.07 23.40
CA PRO A 39 -18.40 21.77 22.62
C PRO A 39 -19.58 22.19 23.49
N SER A 40 -20.02 23.43 23.28
CA SER A 40 -21.25 24.03 23.80
C SER A 40 -22.49 23.27 23.28
N PRO A 41 -23.59 23.15 24.06
CA PRO A 41 -24.82 22.54 23.54
C PRO A 41 -25.43 23.46 22.46
N THR A 42 -25.33 23.02 21.21
CA THR A 42 -26.04 23.60 20.06
C THR A 42 -27.50 23.17 20.11
N PRO A 43 -28.48 24.07 19.83
CA PRO A 43 -29.89 23.72 19.77
C PRO A 43 -30.13 22.57 18.79
N THR A 44 -30.99 21.64 19.21
CA THR A 44 -31.44 20.48 18.45
C THR A 44 -32.00 20.90 17.08
N GLU A 45 -31.17 20.80 16.05
CA GLU A 45 -31.67 20.83 14.68
C GLU A 45 -32.36 19.50 14.38
N THR A 46 -33.57 19.62 13.86
CA THR A 46 -34.41 18.58 13.28
C THR A 46 -33.57 17.62 12.43
N PRO A 47 -33.73 16.28 12.55
CA PRO A 47 -32.89 15.34 11.83
C PRO A 47 -33.07 15.52 10.32
N SER A 48 -32.07 16.12 9.68
CA SER A 48 -31.84 15.97 8.25
C SER A 48 -31.61 14.48 7.98
N PRO A 49 -32.19 13.89 6.92
CA PRO A 49 -31.99 12.47 6.64
C PRO A 49 -30.49 12.19 6.54
N THR A 50 -30.00 11.35 7.45
CA THR A 50 -28.67 10.75 7.35
C THR A 50 -28.58 10.15 5.96
N PRO A 51 -27.69 10.62 5.06
CA PRO A 51 -27.43 9.89 3.85
C PRO A 51 -27.03 8.49 4.29
N ALA A 52 -27.81 7.48 3.86
CA ALA A 52 -27.48 6.09 4.11
C ALA A 52 -26.00 5.89 3.73
N PRO A 53 -25.21 5.14 4.52
CA PRO A 53 -23.85 4.80 4.12
C PRO A 53 -23.94 4.28 2.68
N ILE A 54 -23.29 4.99 1.76
CA ILE A 54 -23.15 4.51 0.39
C ILE A 54 -22.41 3.19 0.56
N SER A 55 -23.17 2.10 0.47
CA SER A 55 -22.64 0.78 0.23
C SER A 55 -21.90 0.91 -1.08
N GLN A 56 -20.62 1.28 -1.04
CA GLN A 56 -19.74 0.96 -2.15
C GLN A 56 -19.89 -0.56 -2.30
N PRO A 57 -20.45 -1.05 -3.42
CA PRO A 57 -20.49 -2.47 -3.63
C PRO A 57 -19.05 -2.95 -3.43
N ASP A 58 -18.91 -3.98 -2.60
CA ASP A 58 -17.66 -4.68 -2.38
C ASP A 58 -17.34 -5.38 -3.73
N ASP A 59 -16.97 -4.59 -4.75
CA ASP A 59 -16.72 -4.99 -6.14
C ASP A 59 -15.34 -5.66 -6.21
N ARG A 60 -15.17 -6.65 -5.34
CA ARG A 60 -14.00 -7.51 -5.31
C ARG A 60 -13.93 -8.21 -6.65
N PHE A 61 -12.84 -7.96 -7.33
CA PHE A 61 -12.51 -8.61 -8.57
C PHE A 61 -11.62 -9.81 -8.27
N TYR A 62 -12.01 -10.95 -8.81
CA TYR A 62 -11.21 -12.17 -8.84
C TYR A 62 -11.30 -12.76 -10.24
N ALA A 63 -10.15 -12.96 -10.88
CA ALA A 63 -10.08 -13.67 -12.15
C ALA A 63 -8.70 -14.29 -12.37
N ILE A 64 -8.68 -15.36 -13.16
CA ILE A 64 -7.46 -15.99 -13.66
C ILE A 64 -7.43 -15.79 -15.17
N GLY A 65 -6.29 -15.36 -15.70
CA GLY A 65 -6.17 -15.07 -17.12
C GLY A 65 -4.72 -14.83 -17.55
N ALA A 66 -4.55 -14.39 -18.79
CA ALA A 66 -3.25 -14.06 -19.35
C ALA A 66 -2.98 -12.55 -19.29
N LEU A 67 -1.80 -12.17 -18.84
CA LEU A 67 -1.36 -10.77 -18.91
C LEU A 67 -1.12 -10.35 -20.36
N ALA A 68 -1.69 -9.22 -20.75
CA ALA A 68 -1.47 -8.60 -22.05
C ALA A 68 -0.94 -7.17 -21.88
N LYS A 69 -0.05 -6.76 -22.79
CA LYS A 69 0.44 -5.39 -22.89
C LYS A 69 0.72 -5.07 -24.34
N ASP A 70 0.43 -3.85 -24.77
CA ASP A 70 0.74 -3.33 -26.11
C ASP A 70 0.14 -4.16 -27.26
N LYS A 71 -1.08 -4.69 -27.09
CA LYS A 71 -1.81 -5.38 -28.16
C LYS A 71 -2.47 -4.37 -29.11
N PRO A 72 -2.52 -4.64 -30.43
CA PRO A 72 -3.30 -3.84 -31.37
C PRO A 72 -4.76 -3.70 -30.92
N GLY A 73 -5.30 -2.49 -30.96
CA GLY A 73 -6.66 -2.20 -30.50
C GLY A 73 -6.80 -1.94 -29.00
N MET A 74 -5.70 -1.92 -28.23
CA MET A 74 -5.68 -1.59 -26.80
C MET A 74 -4.82 -0.34 -26.52
N LYS A 75 -4.96 0.25 -25.33
CA LYS A 75 -4.12 1.37 -24.90
C LYS A 75 -2.66 0.96 -24.81
N ALA A 76 -1.77 1.71 -25.45
CA ALA A 76 -0.33 1.49 -25.39
C ALA A 76 0.22 1.75 -23.98
N GLY A 77 1.19 0.95 -23.55
CA GLY A 77 1.85 1.05 -22.25
C GLY A 77 1.06 0.50 -21.07
N VAL A 78 -0.20 0.09 -21.28
CA VAL A 78 -1.13 -0.35 -20.23
C VAL A 78 -1.19 -1.87 -20.17
N TRP A 79 -1.22 -2.40 -18.95
CA TRP A 79 -1.40 -3.84 -18.70
C TRP A 79 -2.89 -4.18 -18.66
N PHE A 80 -3.24 -5.30 -19.29
CA PHE A 80 -4.58 -5.86 -19.31
C PHE A 80 -4.56 -7.30 -18.82
N LEU A 81 -5.65 -7.74 -18.21
CA LEU A 81 -5.94 -9.15 -17.99
C LEU A 81 -6.92 -9.61 -19.07
N ALA A 82 -6.49 -10.55 -19.90
CA ALA A 82 -7.38 -11.31 -20.78
C ALA A 82 -7.87 -12.54 -20.02
N TYR A 83 -9.18 -12.63 -19.74
CA TYR A 83 -9.76 -13.72 -18.97
C TYR A 83 -11.11 -14.13 -19.55
N ASP A 84 -11.53 -15.36 -19.25
CA ASP A 84 -12.87 -15.82 -19.59
C ASP A 84 -13.80 -15.55 -18.41
N ALA A 85 -14.84 -14.77 -18.67
CA ALA A 85 -15.86 -14.45 -17.68
C ALA A 85 -16.76 -15.69 -17.43
N PRO A 86 -17.50 -15.71 -16.31
CA PRO A 86 -18.37 -16.84 -15.95
C PRO A 86 -19.46 -17.16 -17.00
N ASP A 87 -19.80 -16.19 -17.84
CA ASP A 87 -20.74 -16.35 -18.95
C ASP A 87 -20.10 -16.98 -20.21
N GLY A 88 -18.81 -17.33 -20.15
CA GLY A 88 -18.03 -17.89 -21.25
C GLY A 88 -17.52 -16.85 -22.26
N SER A 89 -17.78 -15.56 -22.03
CA SER A 89 -17.24 -14.50 -22.89
C SER A 89 -15.77 -14.20 -22.54
N SER A 90 -14.94 -14.01 -23.55
CA SER A 90 -13.57 -13.53 -23.33
C SER A 90 -13.57 -12.02 -23.14
N GLN A 91 -13.05 -11.57 -22.00
CA GLN A 91 -13.00 -10.17 -21.59
C GLN A 91 -11.56 -9.70 -21.49
N ASN A 92 -11.34 -8.40 -21.73
CA ASN A 92 -10.06 -7.74 -21.44
C ASN A 92 -10.33 -6.60 -20.46
N VAL A 93 -9.67 -6.61 -19.32
CA VAL A 93 -9.82 -5.55 -18.32
C VAL A 93 -8.48 -4.87 -18.06
N GLU A 94 -8.51 -3.54 -18.00
CA GLU A 94 -7.34 -2.73 -17.68
C GLU A 94 -6.91 -2.97 -16.23
N LEU A 95 -5.62 -3.14 -16.00
CA LEU A 95 -5.04 -3.34 -14.67
C LEU A 95 -4.32 -2.07 -14.21
N VAL A 96 -4.74 -1.56 -13.06
CA VAL A 96 -4.11 -0.42 -12.39
C VAL A 96 -3.32 -0.92 -11.20
N PHE A 97 -2.01 -0.80 -11.29
CA PHE A 97 -1.08 -1.13 -10.21
C PHE A 97 -0.79 0.13 -9.38
N THR A 98 -0.71 -0.04 -8.07
CA THR A 98 -0.45 1.03 -7.10
C THR A 98 0.72 0.63 -6.21
N THR A 99 1.17 1.53 -5.34
CA THR A 99 2.21 1.22 -4.35
C THR A 99 1.81 0.14 -3.34
N GLU A 100 0.52 -0.15 -3.22
CA GLU A 100 -0.04 -1.19 -2.34
C GLU A 100 -0.18 -2.55 -3.05
N SER A 101 -0.01 -2.60 -4.37
CA SER A 101 -0.17 -3.83 -5.15
C SER A 101 0.99 -4.79 -4.86
N GLN A 102 0.66 -6.02 -4.47
CA GLN A 102 1.62 -7.09 -4.22
C GLN A 102 1.61 -8.10 -5.36
N CYS A 103 2.80 -8.49 -5.81
CA CYS A 103 3.01 -9.47 -6.86
C CYS A 103 3.78 -10.66 -6.28
N THR A 104 3.22 -11.86 -6.47
CA THR A 104 3.87 -13.14 -6.17
C THR A 104 4.37 -13.74 -7.47
N ILE A 105 5.70 -13.79 -7.63
CA ILE A 105 6.39 -14.29 -8.81
C ILE A 105 7.31 -15.43 -8.32
N GLY A 106 6.89 -16.68 -8.56
CA GLY A 106 7.52 -17.87 -8.01
C GLY A 106 7.27 -17.94 -6.51
N SER A 107 8.33 -18.06 -5.71
CA SER A 107 8.24 -18.11 -4.24
C SER A 107 8.36 -16.75 -3.55
N ARG A 108 8.43 -15.65 -4.32
CA ARG A 108 8.65 -14.30 -3.77
C ARG A 108 7.41 -13.44 -3.91
N THR A 109 6.94 -12.90 -2.80
CA THR A 109 5.92 -11.85 -2.76
C THR A 109 6.59 -10.51 -2.48
N GLU A 110 6.39 -9.55 -3.36
CA GLU A 110 6.99 -8.21 -3.28
C GLU A 110 6.03 -7.16 -3.86
N ALA A 111 6.37 -5.87 -3.72
CA ALA A 111 5.62 -4.83 -4.41
C ALA A 111 5.67 -5.03 -5.93
N CYS A 112 4.55 -4.86 -6.61
CA CYS A 112 4.45 -5.09 -8.04
C CYS A 112 5.39 -4.19 -8.85
N SER A 113 6.43 -4.76 -9.43
CA SER A 113 7.27 -4.10 -10.42
C SER A 113 6.79 -4.46 -11.83
N LEU A 114 6.25 -3.47 -12.55
CA LEU A 114 5.75 -3.63 -13.92
C LEU A 114 6.79 -4.16 -14.91
N GLN A 115 8.08 -4.05 -14.58
CA GLN A 115 9.18 -4.56 -15.40
C GLN A 115 9.40 -6.07 -15.27
N ARG A 116 8.94 -6.67 -14.17
CA ARG A 116 9.07 -8.12 -13.93
C ARG A 116 7.90 -8.94 -14.48
N LEU A 117 6.80 -8.26 -14.83
CA LEU A 117 5.64 -8.90 -15.42
C LEU A 117 5.94 -9.36 -16.86
N VAL A 118 5.58 -10.60 -17.15
CA VAL A 118 5.81 -11.21 -18.46
C VAL A 118 4.51 -11.22 -19.26
N ARG A 119 4.55 -10.73 -20.50
CA ARG A 119 3.40 -10.80 -21.42
C ARG A 119 3.06 -12.26 -21.71
N GLY A 120 1.78 -12.58 -21.67
CA GLY A 120 1.24 -13.92 -21.87
C GLY A 120 1.29 -14.82 -20.63
N ALA A 121 1.93 -14.39 -19.54
CA ALA A 121 1.96 -15.18 -18.31
C ALA A 121 0.55 -15.35 -17.75
N ARG A 122 0.23 -16.57 -17.33
CA ARG A 122 -1.01 -16.86 -16.63
C ARG A 122 -0.89 -16.38 -15.20
N VAL A 123 -1.84 -15.55 -14.80
CA VAL A 123 -1.87 -14.92 -13.49
C VAL A 123 -3.24 -15.04 -12.87
N GLU A 124 -3.26 -15.08 -11.55
CA GLU A 124 -4.43 -14.85 -10.72
C GLU A 124 -4.40 -13.39 -10.24
N ILE A 125 -5.51 -12.67 -10.40
CA ILE A 125 -5.66 -11.29 -9.97
C ILE A 125 -6.74 -11.21 -8.90
N VAL A 126 -6.38 -10.60 -7.78
CA VAL A 126 -7.30 -10.13 -6.75
C VAL A 126 -7.22 -8.62 -6.71
N GLY A 127 -8.36 -7.93 -6.78
CA GLY A 127 -8.40 -6.49 -6.79
C GLY A 127 -9.77 -5.93 -6.51
N ASN A 128 -9.94 -4.63 -6.75
CA ASN A 128 -11.24 -3.98 -6.75
C ASN A 128 -11.54 -3.54 -8.17
N LYS A 129 -12.70 -3.94 -8.71
CA LYS A 129 -13.19 -3.44 -9.97
C LYS A 129 -13.64 -1.98 -9.78
N THR A 130 -13.37 -1.18 -10.78
CA THR A 130 -13.88 0.19 -10.96
C THR A 130 -14.61 0.22 -12.30
N ASP A 131 -15.26 1.33 -12.64
CA ASP A 131 -16.07 1.44 -13.85
C ASP A 131 -15.32 1.07 -15.15
N ALA A 132 -14.00 1.26 -15.21
CA ALA A 132 -13.19 1.03 -16.41
C ALA A 132 -11.97 0.11 -16.22
N ALA A 133 -11.57 -0.20 -14.97
CA ALA A 133 -10.33 -0.91 -14.69
C ALA A 133 -10.39 -1.70 -13.38
N VAL A 134 -9.42 -2.57 -13.14
CA VAL A 134 -9.23 -3.27 -11.87
C VAL A 134 -8.02 -2.69 -11.17
N ARG A 135 -8.22 -2.14 -9.97
CA ARG A 135 -7.13 -1.80 -9.06
C ARG A 135 -6.60 -3.09 -8.44
N VAL A 136 -5.40 -3.49 -8.84
CA VAL A 136 -4.78 -4.74 -8.41
C VAL A 136 -4.35 -4.63 -6.95
N ARG A 137 -4.76 -5.58 -6.12
CA ARG A 137 -4.25 -5.76 -4.76
C ARG A 137 -3.19 -6.85 -4.71
N THR A 138 -3.51 -8.00 -5.32
CA THR A 138 -2.63 -9.15 -5.39
C THR A 138 -2.60 -9.68 -6.83
N LEU A 139 -1.41 -9.98 -7.33
CA LEU A 139 -1.18 -10.70 -8.57
C LEU A 139 -0.31 -11.91 -8.26
N VAL A 140 -0.73 -13.11 -8.66
CA VAL A 140 0.07 -14.33 -8.51
C VAL A 140 0.34 -14.91 -9.88
N GLN A 141 1.61 -15.05 -10.25
CA GLN A 141 1.99 -15.67 -11.52
C GLN A 141 2.07 -17.19 -11.36
N LEU A 142 1.28 -17.91 -12.15
CA LEU A 142 1.07 -19.36 -12.00
C LEU A 142 2.09 -20.20 -12.79
N ASP A 143 2.69 -19.66 -13.86
CA ASP A 143 3.50 -20.45 -14.82
C ASP A 143 5.02 -20.45 -14.56
N LEU A 144 5.49 -20.05 -13.38
CA LEU A 144 6.94 -19.90 -13.15
C LEU A 144 7.68 -21.21 -12.82
N ASP A 145 6.96 -22.29 -12.53
CA ASP A 145 7.55 -23.59 -12.16
C ASP A 145 7.79 -24.54 -13.35
N GLN A 146 7.46 -24.16 -14.59
CA GLN A 146 7.56 -25.04 -15.78
C GLN A 146 8.81 -24.82 -16.64
N LYS A 147 9.98 -24.60 -16.01
CA LYS A 147 11.26 -24.67 -16.73
C LYS A 147 12.35 -25.30 -15.86
N GLY A 148 12.15 -26.59 -15.55
CA GLY A 148 13.20 -27.52 -15.15
C GLY A 148 13.74 -28.25 -16.38
#